data_AF-A0A0Q9NBV6-F1
#
_entry.id   AF-A0A0Q9NBV6-F1
#
_cell.length_a   1.000
_cell.length_b   1.000
_cell.length_c   1.000
_cell.angle_alpha   90.00
_cell.angle_beta   90.00
_cell.angle_gamma   90.00
#
_symmetry.space_group_name_H-M   'P 1'
#
loop_
_entity.id
_entity.type
_entity.pdbx_description
1 polymer ?
#
loop_
_entity_poly.entity_id
_entity_poly.type
_entity_poly.pdbx_seq_one_letter_code
_entity_poly.pdbx_strand_id
1 'polypeptide(L)'
;MYYTPQIGLHYIGAGIREAWWNKGGQTGVAGYPVSDEGYWYAGGAVQTFQGGTFYFTPQYGTRLLQGAIRWEYETSGGYFYMGRPVTDEYAANASTRAQRFEDGIIYWSNGRTWTERY
;
A
#
# COMPACT_ATOMS: atom_id res chain seq x y z
N MET A 1 29.92 1.26 -2.16
CA MET A 1 29.02 1.73 -1.08
C MET A 1 28.54 3.12 -1.48
N TYR A 2 27.26 3.25 -1.86
CA TYR A 2 26.67 4.56 -2.16
C TYR A 2 25.83 4.98 -0.96
N TYR A 3 26.25 6.09 -0.35
CA TYR A 3 25.58 6.78 0.75
C TYR A 3 24.89 8.00 0.17
N THR A 4 23.61 8.20 0.46
CA THR A 4 22.93 9.49 0.28
C THR A 4 22.26 9.91 1.59
N PRO A 5 22.36 11.19 1.99
CA PRO A 5 22.09 11.64 3.35
C PRO A 5 20.61 12.00 3.56
N GLN A 6 20.13 11.84 4.79
CA GLN A 6 18.91 12.44 5.36
C GLN A 6 17.54 11.96 4.81
N ILE A 7 17.36 10.65 4.69
CA ILE A 7 16.03 10.05 4.93
C ILE A 7 16.09 9.48 6.33
N GLY A 8 15.41 10.13 7.29
CA GLY A 8 15.55 9.84 8.71
C GLY A 8 15.34 8.36 9.02
N LEU A 9 16.45 7.67 9.34
CA LEU A 9 16.66 6.48 10.18
C LEU A 9 15.54 5.44 10.41
N HIS A 10 14.54 5.34 9.56
CA HIS A 10 13.80 4.11 9.34
C HIS A 10 14.41 3.55 8.07
N TYR A 11 15.38 2.64 8.25
CA TYR A 11 15.93 1.81 7.18
C TYR A 11 14.79 1.44 6.24
N ILE A 12 15.03 1.48 4.93
CA ILE A 12 14.02 1.17 3.91
C ILE A 12 13.27 -0.12 4.32
N GLY A 13 13.99 -1.11 4.89
CA GLY A 13 13.50 -2.36 5.50
C GLY A 13 12.69 -2.32 6.83
N ALA A 14 12.74 -1.24 7.59
CA ALA A 14 12.11 -1.12 8.91
C ALA A 14 10.65 -0.62 8.80
N GLY A 15 10.37 0.29 7.87
CA GLY A 15 9.06 0.93 7.75
C GLY A 15 7.94 -0.05 7.36
N ILE A 16 8.22 -1.02 6.48
CA ILE A 16 7.24 -2.04 6.11
C ILE A 16 7.10 -3.10 7.19
N ARG A 17 8.21 -3.60 7.74
CA ARG A 17 8.19 -4.60 8.81
C ARG A 17 7.44 -4.11 10.05
N GLU A 18 7.65 -2.86 10.45
CA GLU A 18 6.93 -2.25 11.59
C GLU A 18 5.44 -2.11 11.29
N ALA A 19 5.07 -1.60 10.11
CA ALA A 19 3.67 -1.50 9.71
C ALA A 19 2.97 -2.87 9.64
N TRP A 20 3.68 -3.90 9.18
CA TRP A 20 3.20 -5.27 9.15
C TRP A 20 2.93 -5.80 10.56
N TRP A 21 3.87 -5.61 11.51
CA TRP A 21 3.66 -5.98 12.91
C TRP A 21 2.50 -5.23 13.55
N ASN A 22 2.37 -3.92 13.29
CA ASN A 22 1.25 -3.11 13.77
C ASN A 22 -0.11 -3.55 13.21
N LYS A 23 -0.11 -4.26 12.07
CA LYS A 23 -1.31 -4.86 11.47
C LYS A 23 -1.51 -6.34 11.81
N GLY A 24 -0.82 -6.84 12.84
CA GLY A 24 -1.00 -8.20 13.37
C GLY A 24 0.02 -9.23 12.87
N GLY A 25 1.05 -8.80 12.13
CA GLY A 25 2.11 -9.68 11.63
C GLY A 25 1.54 -10.86 10.83
N GLN A 26 2.06 -12.06 11.07
CA GLN A 26 1.60 -13.29 10.40
C GLN A 26 0.15 -13.68 10.71
N THR A 27 -0.43 -13.16 11.80
CA THR A 27 -1.84 -13.38 12.16
C THR A 27 -2.76 -12.29 11.62
N GLY A 28 -2.19 -11.23 11.06
CA GLY A 28 -2.90 -10.13 10.45
C GLY A 28 -3.38 -10.43 9.03
N VAL A 29 -4.12 -9.49 8.47
CA VAL A 29 -4.72 -9.61 7.13
C VAL A 29 -3.70 -9.81 6.01
N ALA A 30 -2.49 -9.28 6.16
CA ALA A 30 -1.42 -9.47 5.18
C ALA A 30 -0.83 -10.88 5.19
N GLY A 31 -0.83 -11.58 6.33
CA GLY A 31 -0.20 -12.89 6.49
C GLY A 31 1.32 -12.84 6.36
N TYR A 32 1.92 -13.91 5.84
CA TYR A 32 3.37 -14.01 5.67
C TYR A 32 3.88 -13.23 4.46
N PRO A 33 5.12 -12.71 4.49
CA PRO A 33 5.76 -12.15 3.31
C PRO A 33 5.98 -13.25 2.26
N VAL A 34 5.75 -12.90 0.99
CA VAL A 34 6.00 -13.79 -0.16
C VAL A 34 7.10 -13.25 -1.09
N SER A 35 7.56 -12.02 -0.83
CA SER A 35 8.75 -11.45 -1.44
C SER A 35 9.64 -10.81 -0.37
N ASP A 36 10.91 -10.64 -0.72
CA ASP A 36 11.74 -9.67 -0.01
C ASP A 36 11.22 -8.25 -0.27
N GLU A 37 11.58 -7.34 0.63
CA GLU A 37 11.34 -5.92 0.41
C GLU A 37 12.27 -5.42 -0.70
N GLY A 38 11.68 -4.75 -1.69
CA GLY A 38 12.39 -4.21 -2.84
C GLY A 38 12.17 -2.72 -3.02
N TYR A 39 13.05 -2.09 -3.79
CA TYR A 39 12.85 -0.72 -4.24
C TYR A 39 11.56 -0.62 -5.08
N TRP A 40 10.74 0.37 -4.77
CA TRP A 40 9.59 0.69 -5.59
C TRP A 40 9.93 1.84 -6.55
N TYR A 41 9.69 1.64 -7.85
CA TYR A 41 10.04 2.61 -8.89
C TYR A 41 9.41 3.99 -8.71
N ALA A 42 8.29 4.08 -7.97
CA ALA A 42 7.67 5.34 -7.58
C ALA A 42 8.40 6.07 -6.43
N GLY A 43 9.61 5.65 -6.05
CA GLY A 43 10.37 6.26 -4.96
C GLY A 43 9.88 5.79 -3.59
N GLY A 44 10.50 4.72 -3.10
CA GLY A 44 10.17 4.11 -1.81
C GLY A 44 10.49 2.62 -1.80
N ALA A 45 9.71 1.87 -1.04
CA ALA A 45 9.83 0.41 -0.97
C ALA A 45 8.48 -0.28 -1.18
N VAL A 46 8.54 -1.52 -1.63
CA VAL A 46 7.39 -2.39 -1.80
C VAL A 46 7.74 -3.79 -1.33
N GLN A 47 6.78 -4.44 -0.67
CA GLN A 47 6.89 -5.84 -0.32
C GLN A 47 5.52 -6.51 -0.42
N THR A 48 5.51 -7.69 -1.05
CA THR A 48 4.30 -8.47 -1.25
C THR A 48 4.16 -9.51 -0.15
N PHE A 49 2.94 -9.64 0.36
CA PHE A 49 2.51 -10.61 1.36
C PHE A 49 1.35 -11.44 0.79
N GLN A 50 1.01 -12.53 1.47
CA GLN A 50 -0.05 -13.44 1.04
C GLN A 50 -1.39 -12.73 0.79
N GLY A 51 -1.77 -11.82 1.68
CA GLY A 51 -3.07 -11.12 1.64
C GLY A 51 -3.03 -9.69 1.09
N GLY A 52 -1.84 -9.15 0.80
CA GLY A 52 -1.72 -7.74 0.41
C GLY A 52 -0.30 -7.31 0.06
N THR A 53 -0.15 -6.07 -0.34
CA THR A 53 1.15 -5.48 -0.68
C THR A 53 1.31 -4.20 0.12
N PHE A 54 2.43 -4.09 0.83
CA PHE A 54 2.79 -2.86 1.51
C PHE A 54 3.64 -1.98 0.59
N TYR A 55 3.28 -0.71 0.52
CA TYR A 55 4.01 0.33 -0.20
C TYR A 55 4.46 1.38 0.80
N PHE A 56 5.76 1.59 0.91
CA PHE A 56 6.35 2.67 1.68
C PHE A 56 6.71 3.83 0.77
N THR A 57 6.37 5.05 1.20
CA THR A 57 6.79 6.30 0.56
C THR A 57 7.25 7.28 1.65
N PRO A 58 8.23 8.16 1.37
CA PRO A 58 8.62 9.18 2.35
C PRO A 58 7.49 10.13 2.73
N GLN A 59 6.58 10.41 1.80
CA GLN A 59 5.51 11.38 1.96
C GLN A 59 4.32 10.83 2.76
N TYR A 60 3.94 9.57 2.55
CA TYR A 60 2.74 8.99 3.16
C TYR A 60 3.07 7.86 4.15
N GLY A 61 4.34 7.49 4.31
CA GLY A 61 4.73 6.33 5.08
C GLY A 61 4.29 5.03 4.42
N THR A 62 4.11 3.98 5.23
CA THR A 62 3.72 2.66 4.76
C THR A 62 2.20 2.52 4.68
N ARG A 63 1.71 2.03 3.54
CA ARG A 63 0.30 1.75 3.25
C ARG A 63 0.10 0.33 2.75
N LEU A 64 -0.91 -0.35 3.30
CA LEU A 64 -1.32 -1.68 2.85
C LEU A 64 -2.40 -1.55 1.78
N LEU A 65 -2.17 -2.18 0.64
CA LEU A 65 -3.21 -2.50 -0.34
C LEU A 65 -3.58 -3.97 -0.19
N GLN A 66 -4.87 -4.25 -0.12
CA GLN A 66 -5.38 -5.62 0.04
C GLN A 66 -6.68 -5.84 -0.77
N GLY A 67 -7.04 -7.11 -0.93
CA GLY A 67 -8.33 -7.51 -1.51
C GLY A 67 -8.63 -6.89 -2.88
N ALA A 68 -9.90 -6.54 -3.09
CA ALA A 68 -10.37 -6.04 -4.38
C ALA A 68 -9.79 -4.66 -4.74
N ILE A 69 -9.51 -3.80 -3.77
CA ILE A 69 -8.89 -2.49 -4.02
C ILE A 69 -7.46 -2.66 -4.55
N ARG A 70 -6.68 -3.57 -3.96
CA ARG A 70 -5.35 -3.93 -4.48
C ARG A 70 -5.44 -4.43 -5.92
N TRP A 71 -6.37 -5.35 -6.17
CA TRP A 71 -6.57 -5.91 -7.50
C TRP A 71 -6.87 -4.82 -8.52
N GLU A 72 -7.85 -3.95 -8.23
CA GLU A 72 -8.21 -2.83 -9.09
C GLU A 72 -7.03 -1.90 -9.35
N TYR A 73 -6.28 -1.54 -8.31
CA TYR A 73 -5.08 -0.72 -8.44
C TYR A 73 -4.06 -1.38 -9.39
N GLU A 74 -3.73 -2.66 -9.20
CA GLU A 74 -2.77 -3.38 -10.03
C GLU A 74 -3.24 -3.52 -11.49
N THR A 75 -4.53 -3.79 -11.71
CA THR A 75 -5.07 -4.00 -13.08
C THR A 75 -5.36 -2.71 -13.84
N SER A 76 -5.62 -1.60 -13.15
CA SER A 76 -5.92 -0.30 -13.78
C SER A 76 -4.68 0.49 -14.21
N GLY A 77 -3.47 -0.01 -13.91
CA GLY A 77 -2.20 0.63 -14.25
C GLY A 77 -1.36 1.06 -13.05
N GLY A 78 -1.80 0.74 -11.83
CA GLY A 78 -1.06 0.97 -10.60
C GLY A 78 -0.67 2.43 -10.41
N TYR A 79 0.60 2.66 -10.06
CA TYR A 79 1.14 3.99 -9.84
C TYR A 79 0.94 4.95 -11.01
N PHE A 80 1.10 4.47 -12.25
CA PHE A 80 0.97 5.34 -13.43
C PHE A 80 -0.46 5.81 -13.67
N TYR A 81 -1.43 5.08 -13.14
CA TYR A 81 -2.82 5.47 -13.20
C TYR A 81 -3.21 6.21 -11.92
N MET A 82 -3.18 5.56 -10.76
CA MET A 82 -3.68 6.08 -9.48
C MET A 82 -2.70 6.95 -8.67
N GLY A 83 -1.40 6.89 -8.96
CA GLY A 83 -0.36 7.47 -8.11
C GLY A 83 -0.12 6.66 -6.83
N ARG A 84 0.59 7.25 -5.86
CA ARG A 84 0.93 6.58 -4.59
C ARG A 84 -0.28 6.39 -3.69
N PRO A 85 -0.31 5.33 -2.87
CA PRO A 85 -1.31 5.22 -1.82
C PRO A 85 -1.07 6.26 -0.73
N VAL A 86 -2.14 6.98 -0.38
CA VAL A 86 -2.13 8.06 0.62
C VAL A 86 -2.65 7.54 1.96
N THR A 87 -3.68 6.69 1.92
CA THR A 87 -4.30 6.09 3.11
C THR A 87 -4.19 4.57 3.07
N ASP A 88 -4.38 3.92 4.21
CA ASP A 88 -4.83 2.53 4.21
C ASP A 88 -6.28 2.47 3.73
N GLU A 89 -6.78 1.26 3.47
CA GLU A 89 -8.21 1.04 3.27
C GLU A 89 -9.01 1.45 4.51
N TYR A 90 -10.08 2.23 4.32
CA TYR A 90 -10.96 2.73 5.37
C TYR A 90 -12.44 2.51 5.02
N ALA A 91 -13.31 2.61 6.02
CA ALA A 91 -14.76 2.57 5.82
C ALA A 91 -15.26 3.94 5.33
N ALA A 92 -15.72 4.02 4.07
CA ALA A 92 -16.37 5.21 3.54
C ALA A 92 -17.82 5.33 4.02
N ASN A 93 -18.49 4.20 4.21
CA ASN A 93 -19.78 4.07 4.88
C ASN A 93 -19.97 2.63 5.39
N ALA A 94 -21.15 2.30 5.92
CA ALA A 94 -21.46 0.99 6.50
C ALA A 94 -21.16 -0.20 5.56
N SER A 95 -21.33 -0.03 4.25
CA SER A 95 -21.21 -1.10 3.26
C SER A 95 -20.11 -0.84 2.22
N THR A 96 -19.36 0.25 2.36
CA THR A 96 -18.36 0.67 1.36
C THR A 96 -17.01 0.86 2.04
N ARG A 97 -15.99 0.25 1.45
CA ARG A 97 -14.59 0.49 1.75
C ARG A 97 -14.00 1.39 0.67
N ALA A 98 -12.97 2.14 1.02
CA ALA A 98 -12.28 3.02 0.11
C ALA A 98 -10.81 3.12 0.47
N GLN A 99 -9.98 3.42 -0.51
CA GLN A 99 -8.58 3.78 -0.30
C GLN A 99 -8.23 4.96 -1.19
N ARG A 100 -7.59 5.96 -0.59
CA ARG A 100 -7.17 7.18 -1.30
C ARG A 100 -5.77 7.00 -1.88
N PHE A 101 -5.63 7.46 -3.11
CA PHE A 101 -4.38 7.57 -3.85
C PHE A 101 -4.13 9.04 -4.21
N GLU A 102 -2.92 9.36 -4.69
CA GLU A 102 -2.54 10.73 -5.10
C GLU A 102 -3.54 11.29 -6.13
N ASP A 103 -3.93 10.47 -7.11
CA ASP A 103 -4.73 10.91 -8.25
C ASP A 103 -6.18 10.36 -8.21
N GLY A 104 -6.65 9.89 -7.06
CA GLY A 104 -8.04 9.43 -6.94
C GLY A 104 -8.37 8.64 -5.68
N ILE A 105 -9.51 7.96 -5.72
CA ILE A 105 -10.00 7.03 -4.70
C ILE A 105 -10.52 5.78 -5.41
N ILE A 106 -10.11 4.61 -4.93
CA ILE A 106 -10.76 3.35 -5.32
C ILE A 106 -11.71 2.97 -4.19
N TYR A 107 -12.96 2.72 -4.55
CA TYR A 107 -14.00 2.23 -3.66
C TYR A 107 -14.27 0.76 -3.91
N TRP A 108 -14.73 0.06 -2.87
CA TRP A 108 -15.23 -1.30 -2.95
C TRP A 108 -16.52 -1.46 -2.15
N SER A 109 -17.55 -2.03 -2.77
CA SER A 109 -18.79 -2.40 -2.12
C SER A 109 -19.45 -3.56 -2.86
N ASN A 110 -20.00 -4.53 -2.12
CA ASN A 110 -20.77 -5.65 -2.68
C ASN A 110 -20.07 -6.38 -3.85
N GLY A 111 -18.75 -6.60 -3.72
CA GLY A 111 -17.96 -7.33 -4.73
C GLY A 111 -17.61 -6.52 -5.99
N ARG A 112 -17.84 -5.21 -5.99
CA ARG A 112 -17.50 -4.33 -7.12
C ARG A 112 -16.58 -3.21 -6.67
N THR A 113 -15.62 -2.89 -7.53
CA THR A 113 -14.77 -1.70 -7.43
C THR A 113 -15.24 -0.61 -8.38
N TRP A 114 -15.06 0.64 -7.98
CA TRP A 114 -15.13 1.77 -8.89
C TRP A 114 -14.12 2.81 -8.47
N THR A 115 -13.69 3.60 -9.45
CA THR A 115 -12.59 4.54 -9.32
C THR A 115 -13.10 5.95 -9.54
N GLU A 116 -12.76 6.84 -8.63
CA GLU A 116 -12.99 8.28 -8.74
C GLU A 116 -11.63 8.97 -8.93
N ARG A 117 -11.45 9.68 -10.03
CA ARG A 117 -10.20 10.37 -10.39
C ARG A 117 -10.26 11.85 -10.01
N TYR A 118 -9.11 12.42 -9.65
CA TYR A 118 -8.94 13.88 -9.59
C TYR A 118 -8.57 14.48 -10.94
#